data_AF-A0A965IG45-F1
#
_entry.id   AF-A0A965IG45-F1
#
_cell.length_a   1.000
_cell.length_b   1.000
_cell.length_c   1.000
_cell.angle_alpha   90.00
_cell.angle_beta   90.00
_cell.angle_gamma   90.00
#
_symmetry.space_group_name_H-M   'P 1'
#
loop_
_entity.id
_entity.type
_entity.pdbx_description
1 polymer ?
#
loop_
_entity_poly.entity_id
_entity_poly.type
_entity_poly.pdbx_seq_one_letter_code
_entity_poly.pdbx_strand_id
1 'polypeptide(L)' 'MLFMVSPMLEFAECVMNEIRELRYDAERHILDGSVKSMEQYRHLMGRLEGYSFVEQAIRQLLQKNPNL' A
#
# COMPACT_ATOMS: atom_id res chain seq x y z
N MET A 1 13.73 -4.81 -29.05
CA MET A 1 14.59 -4.77 -27.84
C MET A 1 13.64 -4.71 -26.66
N LEU A 2 13.28 -5.87 -26.08
CA LEU A 2 12.38 -5.91 -24.92
C LEU A 2 13.13 -5.33 -23.71
N PHE A 3 12.58 -4.30 -23.07
CA PHE A 3 12.97 -3.92 -21.72
C PHE A 3 12.60 -5.09 -20.81
N MET A 4 13.58 -5.92 -20.44
CA MET A 4 13.43 -6.80 -19.28
C MET A 4 13.45 -5.90 -18.06
N VAL A 5 12.27 -5.65 -17.48
CA VAL A 5 12.16 -5.02 -16.17
C VAL A 5 12.86 -5.93 -15.18
N SER A 6 13.67 -5.35 -14.29
CA SER A 6 14.39 -6.16 -13.30
C SER A 6 13.39 -6.94 -12.43
N PRO A 7 13.68 -8.22 -12.09
CA PRO A 7 12.83 -8.99 -11.18
C PRO A 7 12.54 -8.27 -9.85
N MET A 8 13.44 -7.39 -9.43
CA MET A 8 13.28 -6.62 -8.21
C MET A 8 12.28 -5.46 -8.36
N LEU A 9 12.17 -4.87 -9.55
CA LEU A 9 11.13 -3.88 -9.87
C LEU A 9 9.75 -4.55 -9.98
N GLU A 10 9.68 -5.72 -10.62
CA GLU A 10 8.44 -6.51 -10.66
C GLU A 10 7.96 -6.87 -9.25
N PHE A 11 8.88 -7.31 -8.39
CA PHE A 11 8.55 -7.57 -6.99
C PHE A 11 8.07 -6.31 -6.26
N ALA A 12 8.74 -5.17 -6.45
CA ALA A 12 8.33 -3.91 -5.83
C ALA A 12 6.95 -3.46 -6.31
N GLU A 13 6.62 -3.66 -7.60
CA GLU A 13 5.29 -3.39 -8.15
C GLU A 13 4.23 -4.31 -7.55
N CYS A 14 4.49 -5.61 -7.42
CA CYS A 14 3.61 -6.56 -6.75
C CYS A 14 3.33 -6.14 -5.30
N VAL A 15 4.36 -5.77 -4.54
CA VAL A 15 4.20 -5.29 -3.15
C VAL A 15 3.36 -4.01 -3.11
N MET A 16 3.59 -3.07 -4.02
CA MET A 16 2.80 -1.84 -4.11
C MET A 16 1.32 -2.11 -4.43
N ASN A 17 1.04 -3.10 -5.27
CA ASN A 17 -0.34 -3.50 -5.58
C ASN A 17 -1.02 -4.15 -4.36
N GLU A 18 -0.34 -5.05 -3.66
CA GLU A 18 -0.88 -5.63 -2.41
C GLU A 18 -1.21 -4.56 -1.35
N ILE A 19 -0.36 -3.54 -1.21
CA ILE A 19 -0.64 -2.41 -0.29
C ILE A 19 -1.88 -1.62 -0.72
N ARG A 20 -2.09 -1.44 -2.02
CA ARG A 20 -3.30 -0.76 -2.54
C ARG A 20 -4.56 -1.56 -2.26
N GLU A 21 -4.53 -2.88 -2.47
CA GLU A 21 -5.67 -3.75 -2.15
C GLU A 21 -6.00 -3.70 -0.65
N LEU A 22 -4.98 -3.81 0.22
CA LEU A 22 -5.16 -3.69 1.67
C LEU A 22 -5.77 -2.34 2.09
N ARG A 23 -5.37 -1.26 1.43
CA ARG A 23 -5.92 0.08 1.65
C ARG A 23 -7.36 0.17 1.17
N TYR A 24 -7.66 -0.34 -0.02
CA TYR A 24 -9.02 -0.37 -0.58
C TYR A 24 -9.98 -1.14 0.33
N ASP A 25 -9.56 -2.30 0.85
CA ASP A 25 -10.36 -3.08 1.79
C ASP A 25 -10.64 -2.33 3.10
N ALA A 26 -9.63 -1.65 3.66
CA ALA A 26 -9.80 -0.85 4.87
C ALA A 26 -10.74 0.35 4.62
N GLU A 27 -10.60 1.05 3.50
CA GLU A 27 -11.51 2.15 3.10
C GLU A 27 -12.93 1.62 2.91
N ARG A 28 -13.10 0.47 2.27
CA ARG A 28 -14.40 -0.17 2.06
C ARG A 28 -15.10 -0.49 3.39
N HIS A 29 -14.38 -1.05 4.35
CA HIS A 29 -14.92 -1.29 5.70
C HIS A 29 -15.41 -0.03 6.40
N ILE A 30 -14.79 1.13 6.12
CA ILE A 30 -15.23 2.42 6.67
C ILE A 30 -16.49 2.91 5.94
N LEU A 31 -16.51 2.80 4.61
CA LEU A 31 -17.55 3.36 3.76
C LEU A 31 -18.83 2.51 3.71
N ASP A 32 -18.72 1.19 3.85
CA ASP A 32 -19.86 0.26 3.80
C ASP A 32 -20.72 0.25 5.07
N GLY A 33 -20.33 1.02 6.10
CA GLY A 33 -21.04 1.10 7.37
C GLY A 33 -20.84 -0.12 8.29
N SER A 34 -19.87 -1.00 7.99
CA SER A 34 -19.55 -2.17 8.83
C SER A 34 -18.80 -1.82 10.13
N VAL A 35 -18.44 -0.55 10.31
CA VAL A 35 -17.83 -0.04 11.55
C VAL A 35 -18.86 0.08 12.66
N LYS A 36 -18.70 -0.74 13.72
CA LYS A 36 -19.63 -0.82 14.86
C LYS A 36 -19.21 0.03 16.05
N SER A 37 -17.97 0.52 16.08
CA SER A 37 -17.45 1.31 17.20
C SER A 37 -16.37 2.30 16.78
N MET A 38 -16.17 3.34 17.60
CA MET A 38 -15.09 4.30 17.42
C MET A 38 -13.70 3.70 17.63
N GLU A 39 -13.59 2.60 18.36
CA GLU A 39 -12.33 1.85 18.47
C GLU A 39 -12.00 1.16 17.15
N GLN A 40 -12.97 0.47 16.55
CA GLN A 40 -12.82 -0.15 15.23
C GLN A 40 -12.50 0.91 14.17
N TYR A 41 -13.17 2.06 14.21
CA TYR A 41 -12.87 3.19 13.34
C TYR A 41 -11.42 3.67 13.48
N ARG A 42 -10.95 3.92 14.72
CA ARG A 42 -9.58 4.36 14.98
C ARG A 42 -8.55 3.33 14.53
N HIS A 43 -8.84 2.04 14.73
CA HIS A 43 -8.00 0.96 14.24
C HIS A 43 -7.88 0.97 12.71
N LEU A 44 -8.99 1.10 11.98
CA LEU A 44 -9.00 1.18 10.52
C LEU A 44 -8.26 2.44 10.01
N MET A 45 -8.46 3.58 10.67
CA MET A 45 -7.72 4.80 10.33
C MET A 45 -6.21 4.65 10.55
N GLY A 46 -5.79 4.01 11.66
CA GLY A 46 -4.37 3.70 11.88
C GLY A 46 -3.79 2.74 10.82
N ARG A 47 -4.59 1.79 10.32
CA ARG A 47 -4.18 0.94 9.19
C ARG A 47 -3.97 1.75 7.91
N LEU A 48 -4.89 2.66 7.57
CA LEU A 48 -4.78 3.53 6.39
C LEU A 48 -3.54 4.42 6.43
N GLU A 49 -3.25 5.00 7.60
CA GLU A 49 -2.04 5.79 7.83
C GLU A 49 -0.78 4.92 7.66
N GLY A 50 -0.77 3.73 8.26
CA GLY A 50 0.32 2.76 8.12
C GLY A 50 0.59 2.37 6.66
N TYR A 51 -0.45 2.07 5.88
CA TYR A 51 -0.30 1.77 4.45
C TYR A 51 0.31 2.95 3.68
N SER A 52 -0.10 4.18 3.99
CA SER A 52 0.45 5.38 3.37
C SER A 52 1.94 5.56 3.67
N PHE A 53 2.37 5.28 4.91
CA PHE A 53 3.79 5.33 5.28
C PHE A 53 4.63 4.28 4.55
N VAL A 54 4.12 3.04 4.45
CA VAL A 54 4.83 1.97 3.72
C VAL A 54 4.92 2.29 2.23
N GLU A 55 3.84 2.77 1.61
CA GLU A 55 3.84 3.19 0.20
C GLU A 55 4.89 4.29 -0.03
N GLN A 56 4.94 5.29 0.85
CA GLN A 56 5.92 6.36 0.77
C GLN A 56 7.36 5.83 0.92
N ALA A 57 7.61 4.93 1.87
CA ALA A 57 8.92 4.34 2.08
C ALA A 57 9.41 3.56 0.85
N ILE A 58 8.54 2.74 0.23
CA ILE A 58 8.87 2.00 -1.00
C ILE A 58 9.20 2.97 -2.13
N ARG A 59 8.38 4.01 -2.34
CA ARG A 59 8.62 5.02 -3.37
C ARG A 59 9.96 5.73 -3.16
N GLN A 60 10.30 6.09 -1.93
CA GLN A 60 11.59 6.70 -1.60
C GLN A 60 12.76 5.75 -1.87
N LEU A 61 12.62 4.46 -1.55
CA LEU A 61 13.64 3.45 -1.81
C LEU A 61 13.86 3.26 -3.32
N LEU A 62 12.79 3.18 -4.11
CA LEU A 62 12.88 3.07 -5.58
C LEU A 62 13.52 4.32 -6.20
N GLN A 63 13.17 5.52 -5.72
CA GLN A 63 13.80 6.77 -6.19
C GLN A 63 15.30 6.83 -5.89
N LYS A 64 15.73 6.32 -4.72
CA LYS A 64 17.14 6.25 -4.35
C LYS A 64 17.91 5.18 -5.12
N ASN A 65 17.22 4.21 -5.70
CA ASN A 65 17.81 3.07 -6.39
C ASN A 65 17.18 2.90 -7.80
N PRO A 66 17.38 3.87 -8.71
CA PRO A 66 16.70 3.91 -10.02
C PRO A 66 17.11 2.77 -10.98
N ASN A 67 18.18 2.05 -10.64
CA ASN A 67 18.70 0.91 -11.42
C ASN A 67 18.38 -0.44 -10.77
N LEU A 68 17.48 -0.46 -9.77
CA LEU A 68 16.90 -1.72 -9.29
C LEU A 68 16.18 -2.46 -10.41
#